data_AF-A0A7X5XBR4-F1
#
_entry.id   AF-A0A7X5XBR4-F1
#
_cell.length_a   1.000
_cell.length_b   1.000
_cell.length_c   1.000
_cell.angle_alpha   90.00
_cell.angle_beta   90.00
_cell.angle_gamma   90.00
#
_symmetry.space_group_name_H-M   'P 1'
#
loop_
_entity.id
_entity.type
_entity.pdbx_description
1 polymer ?
#
loop_
_entity_poly.entity_id
_entity_poly.type
_entity_poly.pdbx_seq_one_letter_code
_entity_poly.pdbx_strand_id
1 'polypeptide(L)'
;MESSVDLSATGEPVIVQEDTEVHVGIDLRPGTLTLTRSGKNFAAYHALVQFASVHANPWVAQEVKFSAKGPDGKSVGLTVDLLNDACDGPRAGVPTAIWKVVALAATSAGDVGLTYAPPGRA
;
A
#
# COMPACT_ATOMS: atom_id res chain seq x y z
N MET A 1 2.20 22.04 -26.62
CA MET A 1 1.24 23.02 -26.10
C MET A 1 0.41 22.30 -25.06
N GLU A 2 0.74 22.49 -23.78
CA GLU A 2 -0.04 21.91 -22.69
C GLU A 2 -1.23 22.84 -22.44
N SER A 3 -2.44 22.35 -22.71
CA SER A 3 -3.67 23.07 -22.42
C SER A 3 -3.93 22.95 -20.93
N SER A 4 -3.58 23.99 -20.17
CA SER A 4 -3.94 24.10 -18.76
C SER A 4 -5.46 23.99 -18.62
N VAL A 5 -5.94 23.07 -17.78
CA VAL A 5 -7.38 22.98 -17.48
C VAL A 5 -7.76 24.17 -16.60
N ASP A 6 -8.65 25.03 -17.09
CA ASP A 6 -9.26 26.10 -16.30
C ASP A 6 -10.32 25.50 -15.37
N LEU A 7 -9.94 25.20 -14.13
CA LEU A 7 -10.81 24.62 -13.11
C LEU A 7 -11.48 25.74 -12.30
N SER A 8 -12.81 25.73 -12.22
CA SER A 8 -13.57 26.55 -11.27
C SER A 8 -14.41 25.64 -10.35
N ALA A 9 -14.53 26.02 -9.08
CA ALA A 9 -15.29 25.28 -8.07
C ALA A 9 -16.24 26.22 -7.32
N THR A 10 -17.45 25.74 -7.00
CA THR A 10 -18.45 26.46 -6.21
C THR A 10 -18.97 25.58 -5.07
N GLY A 11 -19.14 26.17 -3.88
CA GLY A 11 -19.51 25.46 -2.63
C GLY A 11 -18.39 25.47 -1.58
N GLU A 12 -18.74 25.23 -0.32
CA GLU A 12 -17.77 25.06 0.77
C GLU A 12 -17.52 23.56 1.02
N PRO A 13 -16.27 23.11 1.18
CA PRO A 13 -15.98 21.72 1.51
C PRO A 13 -16.52 21.40 2.90
N VAL A 14 -17.41 20.40 2.97
CA VAL A 14 -17.93 19.87 4.24
C VAL A 14 -17.05 18.70 4.65
N ILE A 15 -16.46 18.77 5.86
CA ILE A 15 -15.67 17.67 6.43
C ILE A 15 -16.62 16.79 7.26
N VAL A 16 -16.76 15.53 6.86
CA VAL A 16 -17.44 14.49 7.65
C VAL A 16 -16.35 13.59 8.22
N GLN A 17 -16.32 13.41 9.55
CA GLN A 17 -15.36 12.50 10.19
C GLN A 17 -15.90 11.07 10.10
N GLU A 18 -15.39 10.33 9.12
CA GLU A 18 -15.43 8.87 9.07
C GLU A 18 -14.04 8.32 9.45
N ASP A 19 -13.92 6.99 9.66
CA ASP A 19 -12.61 6.35 9.84
C ASP A 19 -11.64 6.86 8.77
N THR A 20 -10.46 7.35 9.20
CA THR A 20 -9.55 7.99 8.26
C THR A 20 -8.78 6.90 7.52
N GLU A 21 -8.93 6.87 6.20
CA GLU A 21 -8.28 5.92 5.32
C GLU A 21 -7.39 6.62 4.30
N VAL A 22 -6.16 6.15 4.16
CA VAL A 22 -5.16 6.70 3.24
C VAL A 22 -4.64 5.59 2.34
N HIS A 23 -4.72 5.84 1.04
CA HIS A 23 -4.19 4.96 0.01
C HIS A 23 -2.93 5.58 -0.58
N VAL A 24 -1.82 4.86 -0.55
CA VAL A 24 -0.53 5.32 -1.09
C VAL A 24 -0.08 4.40 -2.22
N GLY A 25 -0.02 4.94 -3.42
CA GLY A 25 0.50 4.24 -4.60
C GLY A 25 2.01 4.39 -4.72
N ILE A 26 2.71 3.31 -5.04
CA ILE A 26 4.14 3.30 -5.38
C ILE A 26 4.32 2.59 -6.70
N ASP A 27 4.95 3.27 -7.65
CA ASP A 27 5.42 2.64 -8.88
C ASP A 27 6.71 1.86 -8.62
N LEU A 28 6.67 0.59 -8.98
CA LEU A 28 7.80 -0.32 -8.85
C LEU A 28 8.48 -0.46 -10.19
N ARG A 29 9.81 -0.31 -10.21
CA ARG A 29 10.57 -0.59 -11.43
C ARG A 29 10.38 -2.07 -11.81
N PRO A 30 10.03 -2.38 -13.07
CA PRO A 30 9.87 -3.76 -13.51
C PRO A 30 11.11 -4.61 -13.17
N GLY A 31 10.88 -5.81 -12.62
CA GLY A 31 11.94 -6.75 -12.24
C GLY A 31 12.58 -6.50 -10.88
N THR A 32 12.22 -5.42 -10.16
CA THR A 32 12.74 -5.18 -8.80
C THR A 32 12.02 -5.97 -7.71
N LEU A 33 10.77 -6.37 -7.95
CA LEU A 33 9.98 -7.20 -7.05
C LEU A 33 9.27 -8.31 -7.82
N THR A 34 9.58 -9.55 -7.46
CA THR A 34 8.88 -10.74 -7.95
C THR A 34 8.06 -11.33 -6.80
N LEU A 35 6.75 -11.46 -7.02
CA LEU A 35 5.83 -12.10 -6.10
C LEU A 35 5.65 -13.55 -6.54
N THR A 36 5.73 -14.49 -5.61
CA THR A 36 5.48 -15.91 -5.90
C THR A 36 4.19 -16.35 -5.23
N ARG A 37 3.23 -16.84 -6.02
CA ARG A 37 1.96 -17.40 -5.54
C ARG A 37 1.73 -18.76 -6.20
N SER A 38 1.57 -19.79 -5.38
CA SER A 38 1.34 -21.17 -5.83
C SER A 38 2.37 -21.64 -6.87
N GLY A 39 3.65 -21.32 -6.65
CA GLY A 39 4.76 -21.69 -7.54
C GLY A 39 4.89 -20.86 -8.82
N LYS A 40 4.01 -19.88 -9.05
CA LYS A 40 4.09 -18.96 -10.21
C LYS A 40 4.67 -17.62 -9.79
N ASN A 41 5.52 -17.07 -10.66
CA ASN A 41 6.15 -15.78 -10.45
C ASN A 41 5.39 -14.66 -11.17
N PHE A 42 5.27 -13.54 -10.49
CA PHE A 42 4.57 -12.35 -10.95
C PHE A 42 5.48 -11.14 -10.76
N ALA A 43 5.78 -10.41 -11.83
CA ALA A 43 6.61 -9.21 -11.77
C ALA A 43 5.75 -8.01 -11.38
N ALA A 44 5.87 -7.54 -10.14
CA ALA A 44 5.13 -6.38 -9.66
C ALA A 44 5.68 -5.09 -10.28
N TYR A 45 4.78 -4.21 -10.70
CA TYR A 45 5.11 -2.90 -11.28
C TYR A 45 4.41 -1.74 -10.59
N HIS A 46 3.41 -2.02 -9.76
CA HIS A 46 2.76 -1.02 -8.91
C HIS A 46 2.27 -1.67 -7.62
N ALA A 47 2.30 -0.92 -6.52
CA ALA A 47 1.76 -1.33 -5.23
C ALA A 47 0.91 -0.20 -4.64
N LEU A 48 -0.29 -0.54 -4.18
CA LEU A 48 -1.18 0.37 -3.46
C LEU A 48 -1.26 -0.13 -2.02
N VAL A 49 -0.79 0.67 -1.07
CA VAL A 49 -0.83 0.36 0.36
C VAL A 49 -1.99 1.12 0.99
N GLN A 50 -2.83 0.42 1.74
CA GLN A 50 -3.94 1.02 2.48
C GLN A 50 -3.56 1.14 3.95
N PHE A 51 -3.62 2.36 4.46
CA PHE A 51 -3.49 2.67 5.87
C PHE A 51 -4.84 3.13 6.42
N ALA A 52 -5.18 2.67 7.62
CA ALA A 52 -6.35 3.16 8.34
C ALA A 52 -5.98 3.58 9.76
N SER A 53 -6.74 4.52 10.30
CA SER A 53 -6.72 4.88 11.71
C SER A 53 -8.12 5.25 12.20
N VAL A 54 -8.51 4.67 13.34
CA VAL A 54 -9.79 4.97 14.00
C VAL A 54 -9.75 6.34 14.70
N HIS A 55 -8.55 6.85 15.04
CA HIS A 55 -8.38 8.09 15.82
C HIS A 55 -7.19 8.95 15.34
N ALA A 56 -6.96 9.02 14.03
CA ALA A 56 -5.90 9.79 13.38
C ALA A 56 -4.44 9.38 13.68
N ASN A 57 -4.17 8.56 14.71
CA ASN A 57 -2.89 7.88 15.01
C ASN A 57 -3.05 6.80 16.12
N PRO A 58 -2.22 5.74 16.11
CA PRO A 58 -1.29 5.36 15.05
C PRO A 58 -2.03 4.83 13.82
N TRP A 59 -1.43 5.03 12.65
CA TRP A 59 -1.90 4.41 11.42
C TRP A 59 -1.45 2.96 11.36
N VAL A 60 -2.30 2.12 10.76
CA VAL A 60 -2.03 0.70 10.61
C VAL A 60 -2.14 0.35 9.12
N ALA A 61 -1.11 -0.33 8.60
CA ALA A 61 -1.14 -0.85 7.23
C ALA A 61 -2.04 -2.10 7.20
N GLN A 62 -3.17 -2.01 6.51
CA GLN A 62 -4.16 -3.10 6.48
C GLN A 62 -3.83 -4.11 5.39
N GLU A 63 -3.58 -3.63 4.17
CA GLU A 63 -3.30 -4.46 3.01
C GLU A 63 -2.38 -3.78 1.99
N VAL A 64 -1.74 -4.60 1.16
CA VAL A 64 -1.06 -4.14 -0.05
C VAL A 64 -1.68 -4.82 -1.27
N LYS A 65 -2.12 -4.01 -2.23
CA LYS A 65 -2.60 -4.46 -3.53
C LYS A 65 -1.50 -4.23 -4.57
N PHE A 66 -0.96 -5.31 -5.10
CA PHE A 66 0.02 -5.26 -6.19
C PHE A 66 -0.66 -5.39 -7.54
N SER A 67 -0.27 -4.54 -8.48
CA SER A 67 -0.45 -4.79 -9.91
C SER A 67 0.82 -5.46 -10.44
N ALA A 68 0.67 -6.64 -11.02
CA ALA A 68 1.80 -7.45 -11.49
C ALA A 68 1.53 -8.08 -12.85
N LYS A 69 2.62 -8.44 -13.55
CA LYS A 69 2.57 -9.25 -14.78
C LYS A 69 2.78 -10.71 -14.46
N GLY A 70 1.85 -11.57 -14.86
CA GLY A 70 1.98 -13.01 -14.79
C GLY A 70 2.96 -13.58 -15.83
N PRO A 71 3.24 -14.89 -15.75
CA PRO A 71 4.14 -15.57 -16.71
C PRO A 71 3.58 -15.58 -18.15
N ASP A 72 2.28 -15.39 -18.30
CA ASP A 72 1.59 -15.22 -19.59
C ASP A 72 1.61 -13.76 -20.09
N GLY A 73 2.28 -12.85 -19.38
CA GLY A 73 2.37 -11.43 -19.70
C GLY A 73 1.09 -10.63 -19.38
N LYS A 74 0.05 -11.27 -18.83
CA LYS A 74 -1.19 -10.58 -18.46
C LYS A 74 -1.04 -9.85 -17.14
N SER A 75 -1.73 -8.72 -17.02
CA SER A 75 -1.81 -8.00 -15.74
C SER A 75 -2.75 -8.71 -14.78
N VAL A 76 -2.38 -8.79 -13.52
CA VAL A 76 -3.15 -9.37 -12.42
C VAL A 76 -3.01 -8.53 -11.16
N GLY A 77 -4.09 -8.48 -10.36
CA GLY A 77 -4.08 -7.94 -9.01
C GLY A 77 -3.74 -9.02 -7.99
N LEU A 78 -2.78 -8.74 -7.11
CA LEU A 78 -2.44 -9.60 -5.98
C LEU A 78 -2.57 -8.82 -4.68
N THR A 79 -3.49 -9.25 -3.83
CA THR A 79 -3.69 -8.66 -2.50
C THR A 79 -2.93 -9.43 -1.43
N VAL A 80 -2.34 -8.69 -0.50
CA VAL A 80 -1.68 -9.24 0.69
C VAL A 80 -2.22 -8.54 1.92
N ASP A 81 -2.99 -9.26 2.73
CA ASP A 81 -3.42 -8.80 4.04
C ASP A 81 -2.22 -8.75 4.99
N LEU A 82 -2.03 -7.60 5.62
CA LEU A 82 -0.90 -7.33 6.52
C LEU A 82 -1.26 -7.54 7.99
N LEU A 83 -2.54 -7.67 8.32
CA LEU A 83 -3.00 -7.88 9.68
C LEU A 83 -3.18 -9.36 10.01
N ASN A 84 -2.96 -9.69 11.27
CA ASN A 84 -3.30 -11.01 11.80
C ASN A 84 -4.83 -11.21 11.86
N ASP A 85 -5.27 -12.41 12.26
CA ASP A 85 -6.70 -12.75 12.32
C ASP A 85 -7.50 -11.91 13.34
N ALA A 86 -6.82 -11.25 14.28
CA ALA A 86 -7.40 -10.35 15.27
C ALA A 86 -7.39 -8.88 14.83
N CYS A 87 -6.84 -8.59 13.65
CA CYS A 87 -6.66 -7.24 13.10
C CYS A 87 -5.86 -6.26 13.98
N ASP A 88 -5.06 -6.76 14.93
CA ASP A 88 -4.40 -5.94 15.96
C ASP A 88 -2.87 -5.85 15.83
N GLY A 89 -2.29 -6.53 14.83
CA GLY A 89 -0.84 -6.53 14.63
C GLY A 89 -0.37 -7.12 13.31
N PRO A 90 0.95 -7.01 13.02
CA PRO A 90 1.53 -7.48 11.76
C PRO A 90 1.38 -8.99 11.62
N ARG A 91 0.93 -9.42 10.44
CA ARG A 91 0.75 -10.83 10.10
C ARG A 91 2.09 -11.54 9.99
N ALA A 92 2.21 -12.67 10.70
CA ALA A 92 3.36 -13.55 10.55
C ALA A 92 3.42 -14.17 9.14
N GLY A 93 4.63 -14.42 8.63
CA GLY A 93 4.83 -15.07 7.33
C GLY A 93 4.75 -14.15 6.11
N VAL A 94 4.43 -12.86 6.29
CA VAL A 94 4.52 -11.87 5.21
C VAL A 94 5.99 -11.59 4.89
N PRO A 95 6.45 -11.78 3.63
CA PRO A 95 7.84 -11.56 3.25
C PRO A 95 8.34 -10.13 3.55
N THR A 96 9.59 -10.01 4.01
CA THR A 96 10.23 -8.72 4.34
C THR A 96 10.18 -7.71 3.20
N ALA A 97 10.21 -8.16 1.94
CA ALA A 97 10.12 -7.26 0.78
C ALA A 97 8.79 -6.49 0.73
N ILE A 98 7.69 -7.08 1.20
CA ILE A 98 6.38 -6.42 1.25
C ILE A 98 6.39 -5.35 2.34
N TRP A 99 6.97 -5.64 3.50
CA TRP A 99 7.15 -4.63 4.57
C TRP A 99 8.01 -3.44 4.12
N LYS A 100 8.99 -3.64 3.22
CA LYS A 100 9.74 -2.53 2.63
C LYS A 100 8.86 -1.64 1.75
N VAL A 101 7.92 -2.22 0.99
CA VAL A 101 6.94 -1.44 0.21
C VAL A 101 6.06 -0.62 1.14
N VAL A 102 5.58 -1.21 2.24
CA VAL A 102 4.79 -0.49 3.26
C VAL A 102 5.58 0.67 3.85
N ALA A 103 6.84 0.47 4.22
CA ALA A 103 7.69 1.53 4.75
C ALA A 103 7.91 2.68 3.73
N LEU A 104 8.14 2.34 2.46
CA LEU A 104 8.28 3.36 1.41
C LEU A 104 6.99 4.16 1.20
N ALA A 105 5.83 3.50 1.23
CA ALA A 105 4.53 4.17 1.15
C ALA A 105 4.32 5.10 2.34
N ALA A 106 4.61 4.63 3.55
CA ALA A 106 4.53 5.40 4.78
C ALA A 106 5.37 6.69 4.73
N THR A 107 6.62 6.59 4.27
CA THR A 107 7.52 7.75 4.08
C THR A 107 6.98 8.71 3.01
N SER A 108 6.45 8.18 1.91
CA SER A 108 5.94 8.99 0.79
C SER A 108 4.71 9.81 1.16
N ALA A 109 3.87 9.30 2.07
CA ALA A 109 2.71 10.03 2.59
C ALA A 109 3.06 11.11 3.63
N GLY A 110 4.35 11.47 3.77
CA GLY A 110 4.80 12.55 4.64
C GLY A 110 5.00 12.14 6.09
N ASP A 111 5.39 10.87 6.32
CA ASP A 111 5.48 10.25 7.64
C ASP A 111 4.14 10.31 8.37
N VAL A 112 3.24 9.40 8.02
CA VAL A 112 1.94 9.22 8.69
C VAL A 112 2.10 8.71 10.14
N GLY A 113 3.25 8.92 10.79
CA GLY A 113 3.55 8.41 12.13
C GLY A 113 3.71 6.88 12.20
N LEU A 114 4.04 6.24 11.07
CA LEU A 114 4.09 4.78 10.94
C LEU A 114 5.41 4.22 11.48
N THR A 115 5.40 3.82 12.73
CA THR A 115 6.52 3.11 13.36
C THR A 115 6.45 1.62 13.02
N TYR A 116 6.80 1.21 11.81
CA TYR A 116 6.96 -0.21 11.48
C TYR A 116 8.43 -0.57 11.29
N ALA A 117 9.08 -0.97 12.38
CA ALA A 117 10.28 -1.78 12.27
C ALA A 117 9.89 -3.18 11.76
N PRO A 118 10.59 -3.77 10.79
CA PRO A 118 10.38 -5.18 10.43
C PRO A 118 10.58 -6.04 11.70
N PRO A 119 9.81 -7.14 11.88
CA PRO A 119 9.99 -7.99 13.07
C PRO A 119 11.45 -8.42 13.15
N GLY A 120 12.13 -7.89 14.17
CA GLY A 120 13.50 -8.22 14.49
C GLY A 120 13.57 -9.69 14.87
N ARG A 121 14.55 -10.39 14.31
CA ARG A 121 14.95 -11.71 14.78
C ARG A 121 15.37 -11.57 16.24
N ALA A 122 14.53 -12.04 17.16
CA ALA A 122 14.93 -12.43 18.51
C ALA A 122 15.17 -13.94 18.51
#